data_AF-A0A7S4SP00-F1
#
_entry.id   AF-A0A7S4SP00-F1
#
_cell.length_a   1.000
_cell.length_b   1.000
_cell.length_c   1.000
_cell.angle_alpha   90.00
_cell.angle_beta   90.00
_cell.angle_gamma   90.00
#
_symmetry.space_group_name_H-M   'P 1'
#
loop_
_entity.id
_entity.type
_entity.pdbx_description
1 polymer ?
#
loop_
_entity_poly.entity_id
_entity_poly.type
_entity_poly.pdbx_seq_one_letter_code
_entity_poly.pdbx_strand_id
1 'polypeptide(L)'
;PVTLTILSCLQQWHRLYSSDIDGRSFNRLEWSLLGYSGPSTLIIKTDVDTLLGAFVSSTWKDSVGFYGDSSSFLFQLEPTMKVFRPIGKAANFMYCNAKTRMSIAQDGLPKGLGFGGTINKPRLFIPDSLESCTAGYIDSTYEQGDLLPKESLEKFNISALEVWGVGGDESIMQALHARADYREYTSSTLNKARVVIDKKQFVDDLASGIVYNTLYQHREEARGRQEFRVDDRHGGYVIDRE
;
A
#
# COMPACT_ATOMS: atom_id res chain seq x y z
N PRO A 1 -20.82 -14.56 16.65
CA PRO A 1 -20.82 -14.07 15.26
C PRO A 1 -22.13 -13.32 14.98
N VAL A 2 -22.16 -12.01 15.25
CA VAL A 2 -23.30 -11.16 14.90
C VAL A 2 -23.04 -10.64 13.50
N THR A 3 -23.62 -11.32 12.51
CA THR A 3 -23.66 -10.85 11.13
C THR A 3 -24.53 -9.60 11.11
N LEU A 4 -23.97 -8.44 10.75
CA LEU A 4 -24.67 -7.17 10.59
C LEU A 4 -25.62 -7.26 9.38
N THR A 5 -26.77 -7.90 9.54
CA THR A 5 -27.81 -8.08 8.50
C THR A 5 -28.89 -7.00 8.58
N ILE A 6 -28.52 -5.77 8.96
CA ILE A 6 -29.41 -4.62 8.91
C ILE A 6 -28.79 -3.65 7.92
N LEU A 7 -29.07 -3.83 6.61
CA LEU A 7 -28.92 -2.82 5.54
C LEU A 7 -29.35 -3.43 4.18
N SER A 8 -30.44 -4.21 4.15
CA SER A 8 -30.99 -4.76 2.89
C SER A 8 -31.86 -3.76 2.12
N CYS A 9 -31.81 -2.48 2.45
CA CYS A 9 -32.55 -1.45 1.73
C CYS A 9 -31.61 -0.28 1.40
N LEU A 10 -31.33 -0.15 0.09
CA LEU A 10 -30.66 0.96 -0.59
C LEU A 10 -29.11 0.95 -0.54
N GLN A 11 -28.51 0.48 -1.65
CA GLN A 11 -27.07 0.43 -1.98
C GLN A 11 -26.23 -0.58 -1.17
N GLN A 12 -25.72 -1.61 -1.85
CA GLN A 12 -24.83 -2.58 -1.21
C GLN A 12 -23.46 -1.96 -0.99
N TRP A 13 -22.97 -2.02 0.25
CA TRP A 13 -21.58 -1.70 0.54
C TRP A 13 -20.68 -2.76 -0.10
N HIS A 14 -19.56 -2.34 -0.67
CA HIS A 14 -18.59 -3.24 -1.29
C HIS A 14 -17.38 -3.42 -0.37
N ARG A 15 -17.15 -4.64 0.11
CA ARG A 15 -15.98 -4.95 0.96
C ARG A 15 -14.69 -4.77 0.16
N LEU A 16 -13.88 -3.78 0.54
CA LEU A 16 -12.57 -3.55 -0.05
C LEU A 16 -11.50 -4.39 0.64
N TYR A 17 -11.59 -4.54 1.97
CA TYR A 17 -10.63 -5.28 2.78
C TYR A 17 -11.28 -5.81 4.06
N SER A 18 -10.86 -6.99 4.54
CA SER A 18 -11.09 -7.48 5.90
C SER A 18 -9.85 -8.22 6.40
N SER A 19 -9.39 -7.87 7.60
CA SER A 19 -8.25 -8.51 8.26
C SER A 19 -8.42 -10.02 8.43
N ASP A 20 -9.66 -10.47 8.59
CA ASP A 20 -10.00 -11.85 8.94
C ASP A 20 -10.10 -12.74 7.70
N ILE A 21 -10.37 -12.13 6.54
CA ILE A 21 -10.55 -12.83 5.26
C ILE A 21 -9.32 -12.69 4.37
N ASP A 22 -8.81 -11.47 4.21
CA ASP A 22 -7.73 -11.18 3.26
C ASP A 22 -6.34 -11.37 3.88
N GLY A 23 -6.27 -11.41 5.22
CA GLY A 23 -5.07 -11.59 6.02
C GLY A 23 -4.54 -10.28 6.64
N ARG A 24 -3.83 -10.41 7.77
CA ARG A 24 -3.34 -9.29 8.59
C ARG A 24 -1.97 -8.80 8.14
N SER A 25 -1.92 -8.02 7.06
CA SER A 25 -0.70 -7.28 6.71
C SER A 25 -1.02 -5.95 6.06
N PHE A 26 -0.20 -4.94 6.35
CA PHE A 26 -0.37 -3.62 5.77
C PHE A 26 -0.22 -3.64 4.25
N ASN A 27 0.66 -4.48 3.70
CA ASN A 27 0.78 -4.68 2.26
C ASN A 27 -0.52 -5.19 1.60
N ARG A 28 -1.35 -5.95 2.32
CA ARG A 28 -2.65 -6.40 1.80
C ARG A 28 -3.71 -5.31 1.92
N LEU A 29 -3.67 -4.55 3.01
CA LEU A 29 -4.51 -3.37 3.21
C LEU A 29 -4.23 -2.33 2.12
N GLU A 30 -2.98 -1.89 1.95
CA GLU A 30 -2.59 -0.90 0.95
C GLU A 30 -2.98 -1.36 -0.46
N TRP A 31 -2.74 -2.63 -0.79
CA TRP A 31 -3.06 -3.18 -2.10
C TRP A 31 -4.56 -3.10 -2.40
N SER A 32 -5.38 -3.27 -1.36
CA SER A 32 -6.83 -3.19 -1.43
C SER A 32 -7.34 -1.75 -1.53
N LEU A 33 -6.62 -0.78 -1.00
CA LEU A 33 -7.07 0.62 -0.95
C LEU A 33 -6.53 1.47 -2.10
N LEU A 34 -5.24 1.42 -2.38
CA LEU A 34 -4.57 2.36 -3.28
C LEU A 34 -5.19 2.37 -4.68
N GLY A 35 -5.58 3.57 -5.13
CA GLY A 35 -6.25 3.80 -6.41
C GLY A 35 -7.79 3.76 -6.33
N TYR A 36 -8.39 3.29 -5.24
CA TYR A 36 -9.84 3.39 -5.04
C TYR A 36 -10.24 4.85 -4.89
N SER A 37 -11.04 5.38 -5.82
CA SER A 37 -11.35 6.81 -5.92
C SER A 37 -12.68 7.23 -5.30
N GLY A 38 -13.50 6.27 -4.86
CA GLY A 38 -14.83 6.51 -4.30
C GLY A 38 -14.82 6.69 -2.79
N PRO A 39 -15.96 7.12 -2.21
CA PRO A 39 -16.09 7.22 -0.78
C PRO A 39 -16.02 5.84 -0.12
N SER A 40 -15.35 5.77 1.02
CA SER A 40 -15.12 4.53 1.76
C SER A 40 -15.15 4.77 3.26
N THR A 41 -15.46 3.72 4.02
CA THR A 41 -15.41 3.73 5.47
C THR A 41 -14.46 2.65 5.97
N LEU A 42 -13.52 3.06 6.82
CA LEU A 42 -12.60 2.18 7.53
C LEU A 42 -13.16 1.98 8.94
N ILE A 43 -13.36 0.73 9.35
CA ILE A 43 -13.94 0.35 10.63
C ILE A 43 -12.94 -0.54 11.38
N ILE A 44 -12.67 -0.18 12.62
CA ILE A 44 -11.70 -0.84 13.49
C ILE A 44 -12.42 -1.30 14.75
N LYS A 45 -12.41 -2.61 14.96
CA LYS A 45 -12.72 -3.18 16.27
C LYS A 45 -11.43 -3.25 17.07
N THR A 46 -11.40 -2.60 18.23
CA THR A 46 -10.21 -2.57 19.09
C THR A 46 -10.18 -3.72 20.10
N ASP A 47 -9.08 -3.85 20.84
CA ASP A 47 -8.93 -4.73 22.01
C ASP A 47 -9.49 -4.12 23.31
N VAL A 48 -9.87 -2.84 23.28
CA VAL A 48 -10.48 -2.09 24.39
C VAL A 48 -11.99 -1.87 24.16
N ASP A 49 -12.66 -2.86 23.57
CA ASP A 49 -14.11 -2.93 23.34
C ASP A 49 -14.72 -1.65 22.71
N THR A 50 -13.98 -1.05 21.77
CA THR A 50 -14.41 0.15 21.05
C THR A 50 -14.49 -0.16 19.56
N LEU A 51 -15.55 0.32 18.92
CA LEU A 51 -15.68 0.29 17.47
C LEU A 51 -15.52 1.72 16.96
N LEU A 52 -14.45 2.00 16.23
CA LEU A 52 -14.12 3.34 15.75
C LEU A 52 -13.64 3.30 14.30
N GLY A 53 -13.51 4.45 13.66
CA GLY A 53 -13.11 4.47 12.27
C GLY A 53 -13.02 5.86 11.65
N ALA A 54 -12.89 5.84 10.34
CA ALA A 54 -12.83 7.03 9.50
C ALA A 54 -13.68 6.84 8.25
N PHE A 55 -14.46 7.85 7.92
CA PHE A 55 -15.04 8.01 6.58
C PHE A 55 -14.07 8.82 5.73
N VAL A 56 -13.78 8.30 4.54
CA VAL A 56 -12.84 8.85 3.57
C VAL A 56 -13.58 9.13 2.27
N SER A 57 -13.68 10.40 1.89
CA SER A 57 -14.32 10.86 0.64
C SER A 57 -13.37 10.90 -0.55
N SER A 58 -12.07 10.84 -0.29
CA SER A 58 -11.01 11.08 -1.28
C SER A 58 -10.36 9.78 -1.75
N THR A 59 -9.71 9.84 -2.92
CA THR A 59 -8.97 8.69 -3.47
C THR A 59 -7.80 8.28 -2.57
N TRP A 60 -7.67 6.99 -2.30
CA TRP A 60 -6.55 6.41 -1.56
C TRP A 60 -5.25 6.47 -2.37
N LYS A 61 -4.23 7.11 -1.81
CA LYS A 61 -2.92 7.34 -2.46
C LYS A 61 -1.78 7.10 -1.48
N ASP A 62 -0.66 6.56 -1.98
CA ASP A 62 0.60 6.46 -1.25
C ASP A 62 1.27 7.84 -1.20
N SER A 63 1.13 8.50 -0.05
CA SER A 63 1.58 9.85 0.21
C SER A 63 2.06 9.99 1.64
N VAL A 64 3.25 10.61 1.76
CA VAL A 64 3.83 11.04 3.03
C VAL A 64 3.17 12.32 3.54
N GLY A 65 2.73 13.19 2.63
CA GLY A 65 1.99 14.40 2.97
C GLY A 65 0.50 14.12 3.16
N PHE A 66 -0.14 14.93 3.99
CA PHE A 66 -1.60 14.87 4.15
C PHE A 66 -2.32 15.23 2.85
N TYR A 67 -3.41 14.52 2.60
CA TYR A 67 -4.37 14.74 1.52
C TYR A 67 -5.78 14.47 2.05
N GLY A 68 -6.78 14.63 1.18
CA GLY A 68 -8.19 14.45 1.52
C GLY A 68 -8.93 15.77 1.45
N ASP A 69 -10.16 15.77 1.95
CA ASP A 69 -11.03 16.94 1.97
C ASP A 69 -11.92 16.97 3.22
N SER A 70 -12.61 18.09 3.42
CA SER A 70 -13.43 18.35 4.60
C SER A 70 -14.69 17.48 4.72
N SER A 71 -14.98 16.62 3.74
CA SER A 71 -16.09 15.66 3.80
C SER A 71 -15.69 14.38 4.55
N SER A 72 -14.40 14.16 4.76
CA SER A 72 -13.88 13.05 5.58
C SER A 72 -14.04 13.35 7.07
N PHE A 73 -14.32 12.34 7.89
CA PHE A 73 -14.52 12.49 9.33
C PHE A 73 -14.13 11.24 10.10
N LEU A 74 -13.80 11.39 11.38
CA LEU A 74 -13.61 10.26 12.29
C LEU A 74 -14.92 9.94 13.00
N PHE A 75 -15.07 8.70 13.46
CA PHE A 75 -16.24 8.31 14.23
C PHE A 75 -15.91 7.22 15.26
N GLN A 76 -16.79 7.14 16.25
CA GLN A 76 -16.91 6.04 17.20
C GLN A 76 -18.34 5.51 17.06
N LEU A 77 -18.52 4.20 16.91
CA LEU A 77 -19.83 3.54 16.84
C LEU A 77 -20.22 2.95 18.20
N GLU A 78 -19.25 2.35 18.90
CA GLU A 78 -19.42 1.76 20.23
C GLU A 78 -18.29 2.25 21.15
N PRO A 79 -18.54 2.47 22.46
CA PRO A 79 -19.80 2.25 23.19
C PRO A 79 -20.85 3.37 23.00
N THR A 80 -20.41 4.57 22.60
CA THR A 80 -21.30 5.69 22.27
C THR A 80 -21.07 6.13 20.84
N MET A 81 -22.14 6.28 20.06
CA MET A 81 -22.01 6.80 18.71
C MET A 81 -21.59 8.28 18.73
N LYS A 82 -20.47 8.61 18.11
CA LYS A 82 -19.93 9.97 17.97
C LYS A 82 -19.35 10.15 16.57
N VAL A 83 -19.47 11.35 16.03
CA VAL A 83 -18.83 11.75 14.77
C VAL A 83 -17.98 12.98 15.06
N PHE A 84 -16.73 12.98 14.58
CA PHE A 84 -15.77 14.07 14.75
C PHE A 84 -15.46 14.67 13.39
N ARG A 85 -16.10 15.80 13.10
CA ARG A 85 -15.99 16.46 11.80
C ARG A 85 -14.75 17.37 11.73
N PRO A 86 -14.26 17.69 10.53
CA PRO A 86 -13.21 18.68 10.40
C PRO A 86 -13.65 20.07 10.88
N ILE A 87 -12.78 20.78 11.61
CA ILE A 87 -13.06 22.10 12.19
C ILE A 87 -12.51 23.27 11.36
N GLY A 88 -11.89 22.99 10.21
CA GLY A 88 -11.40 24.00 9.28
C GLY A 88 -10.12 24.74 9.69
N LYS A 89 -9.44 24.35 10.78
CA LYS A 89 -8.18 24.98 11.23
C LYS A 89 -6.93 24.40 10.54
N ALA A 90 -6.98 23.15 10.11
CA ALA A 90 -5.91 22.48 9.36
C ALA A 90 -6.52 21.57 8.28
N ALA A 91 -5.77 21.34 7.20
CA ALA A 91 -6.15 20.45 6.10
C ALA A 91 -5.46 19.08 6.20
N ASN A 92 -5.10 18.66 7.41
CA ASN A 92 -4.36 17.43 7.65
C ASN A 92 -5.31 16.22 7.75
N PHE A 93 -6.12 15.97 6.73
CA PHE A 93 -7.22 15.00 6.83
C PHE A 93 -6.73 13.56 6.96
N MET A 94 -5.91 13.09 6.01
CA MET A 94 -5.32 11.75 6.05
C MET A 94 -3.98 11.65 5.31
N TYR A 95 -3.17 10.64 5.62
CA TYR A 95 -2.06 10.20 4.79
C TYR A 95 -1.95 8.67 4.82
N CYS A 96 -1.27 8.11 3.81
CA CYS A 96 -0.98 6.69 3.72
C CYS A 96 0.47 6.55 3.28
N ASN A 97 1.35 6.25 4.22
CA ASN A 97 2.77 6.06 3.97
C ASN A 97 3.06 4.56 3.92
N ALA A 98 2.95 4.01 2.71
CA ALA A 98 2.99 2.58 2.42
C ALA A 98 4.38 2.10 2.01
N LYS A 99 5.08 2.89 1.19
CA LYS A 99 6.37 2.48 0.62
C LYS A 99 7.54 2.87 1.50
N THR A 100 8.43 1.90 1.73
CA THR A 100 9.85 2.20 2.00
C THR A 100 10.45 2.75 0.71
N ARG A 101 10.33 4.05 0.46
CA ARG A 101 11.02 4.67 -0.69
C ARG A 101 12.52 4.69 -0.37
N MET A 102 13.31 4.29 -1.36
CA MET A 102 14.78 4.26 -1.38
C MET A 102 15.47 5.63 -1.14
N SER A 103 14.74 6.68 -0.75
CA SER A 103 15.31 7.99 -0.45
C SER A 103 15.64 8.09 1.04
N ILE A 104 16.93 8.09 1.34
CA ILE A 104 17.54 8.34 2.66
C ILE A 104 16.93 9.56 3.39
N ALA A 105 16.40 10.53 2.65
CA ALA A 105 15.77 11.74 3.20
C ALA A 105 14.44 11.52 3.95
N GLN A 106 13.84 10.33 3.91
CA GLN A 106 12.52 10.04 4.50
C GLN A 106 12.51 8.86 5.49
N ASP A 107 13.69 8.33 5.86
CA ASP A 107 13.87 7.14 6.72
C ASP A 107 13.39 7.32 8.19
N GLY A 108 12.76 8.46 8.53
CA GLY A 108 12.28 8.74 9.89
C GLY A 108 10.76 8.99 10.00
N LEU A 109 10.00 8.94 8.91
CA LEU A 109 8.57 9.26 8.95
C LEU A 109 7.73 8.02 9.29
N PRO A 110 6.68 8.16 10.14
CA PRO A 110 5.85 7.02 10.52
C PRO A 110 5.20 6.37 9.29
N LYS A 111 5.40 5.05 9.16
CA LYS A 111 4.77 4.23 8.13
C LYS A 111 3.41 3.75 8.63
N GLY A 112 2.40 3.80 7.77
CA GLY A 112 1.04 3.49 8.15
C GLY A 112 -0.01 4.45 7.59
N LEU A 113 -1.21 4.40 8.18
CA LEU A 113 -2.32 5.32 7.92
C LEU A 113 -2.43 6.31 9.08
N GLY A 114 -2.42 7.60 8.77
CA GLY A 114 -2.69 8.64 9.76
C GLY A 114 -3.85 9.52 9.35
N PHE A 115 -4.62 9.97 10.33
CA PHE A 115 -5.72 10.92 10.15
C PHE A 115 -5.57 12.05 11.16
N GLY A 116 -5.68 13.30 10.72
CA GLY A 116 -5.69 14.46 11.61
C GLY A 116 -4.33 14.76 12.25
N GLY A 117 -4.27 15.81 13.06
CA GLY A 117 -3.06 16.18 13.80
C GLY A 117 -1.85 16.50 12.93
N THR A 118 -0.71 15.92 13.28
CA THR A 118 0.57 16.11 12.58
C THR A 118 1.14 14.75 12.18
N ILE A 119 2.11 14.71 11.26
CA ILE A 119 2.72 13.44 10.83
C ILE A 119 3.28 12.62 12.01
N ASN A 120 3.83 13.28 13.04
CA ASN A 120 4.41 12.61 14.21
C ASN A 120 3.40 12.34 15.33
N LYS A 121 2.24 13.02 15.31
CA LYS A 121 1.15 12.81 16.27
C LYS A 121 -0.19 12.92 15.55
N PRO A 122 -0.58 11.91 14.76
CA PRO A 122 -1.88 11.90 14.11
C PRO A 122 -2.99 11.77 15.16
N ARG A 123 -4.21 12.20 14.81
CA ARG A 123 -5.38 12.02 15.66
C ARG A 123 -5.77 10.54 15.78
N LEU A 124 -5.70 9.81 14.68
CA LEU A 124 -5.82 8.36 14.62
C LEU A 124 -4.66 7.85 13.77
N PHE A 125 -3.89 6.90 14.30
CA PHE A 125 -2.75 6.31 13.62
C PHE A 125 -2.79 4.78 13.67
N ILE A 126 -2.66 4.17 12.49
CA ILE A 126 -2.55 2.73 12.28
C ILE A 126 -1.17 2.48 11.65
N PRO A 127 -0.19 1.97 12.42
CA PRO A 127 1.13 1.66 11.90
C PRO A 127 1.10 0.57 10.83
N ASP A 128 2.18 0.44 10.05
CA ASP A 128 2.37 -0.66 9.09
C ASP A 128 2.48 -2.05 9.74
N SER A 129 2.82 -2.12 11.03
CA SER A 129 2.72 -3.35 11.82
C SER A 129 1.27 -3.78 12.10
N LEU A 130 0.29 -2.89 11.93
CA LEU A 130 -1.11 -3.08 12.39
C LEU A 130 -1.25 -3.31 13.90
N GLU A 131 -0.22 -2.95 14.66
CA GLU A 131 -0.13 -3.10 16.12
C GLU A 131 0.22 -1.75 16.76
N SER A 132 -0.02 -1.60 18.07
CA SER A 132 0.33 -0.37 18.81
C SER A 132 -0.28 0.89 18.18
N CYS A 133 -1.56 0.80 17.78
CA CYS A 133 -2.28 1.93 17.20
C CYS A 133 -2.54 3.01 18.24
N THR A 134 -2.72 4.24 17.79
CA THR A 134 -3.03 5.37 18.68
C THR A 134 -4.26 6.14 18.22
N ALA A 135 -5.05 6.62 19.17
CA ALA A 135 -6.16 7.53 18.91
C ALA A 135 -6.23 8.58 20.02
N GLY A 136 -5.91 9.83 19.68
CA GLY A 136 -5.95 10.95 20.61
C GLY A 136 -7.36 11.49 20.84
N TYR A 137 -7.47 12.45 21.76
CA TYR A 137 -8.73 13.17 22.02
C TYR A 137 -8.78 14.59 21.44
N ILE A 138 -7.65 15.13 20.96
CA ILE A 138 -7.57 16.51 20.43
C ILE A 138 -6.53 16.62 19.32
N ASP A 139 -6.85 17.43 18.31
CA ASP A 139 -5.92 17.87 17.28
C ASP A 139 -6.42 19.18 16.62
N SER A 140 -5.75 19.63 15.54
CA SER A 140 -6.11 20.85 14.80
C SER A 140 -7.01 20.62 13.57
N THR A 141 -7.33 19.38 13.24
CA THR A 141 -8.09 18.99 12.04
C THR A 141 -9.52 18.62 12.40
N TYR A 142 -9.73 17.73 13.38
CA TYR A 142 -11.05 17.22 13.75
C TYR A 142 -11.56 17.78 15.09
N GLU A 143 -12.87 17.65 15.32
CA GLU A 143 -13.50 17.98 16.60
C GLU A 143 -12.84 17.27 17.79
N GLN A 144 -12.83 17.93 18.95
CA GLN A 144 -12.28 17.38 20.18
C GLN A 144 -13.23 16.31 20.76
N GLY A 145 -12.66 15.25 21.30
CA GLY A 145 -13.34 14.27 22.13
C GLY A 145 -12.71 12.89 22.06
N ASP A 146 -13.00 12.07 23.06
CA ASP A 146 -12.39 10.75 23.19
C ASP A 146 -12.91 9.79 22.09
N LEU A 147 -11.98 9.25 21.29
CA LEU A 147 -12.18 8.14 20.34
C LEU A 147 -12.11 6.76 21.01
N LEU A 148 -11.52 6.71 22.21
CA LEU A 148 -11.30 5.51 23.02
C LEU A 148 -11.73 5.79 24.47
N PRO A 149 -11.96 4.75 25.28
CA PRO A 149 -12.07 4.89 26.73
C PRO A 149 -10.84 5.58 27.31
N LYS A 150 -11.01 6.45 28.31
CA LYS A 150 -9.93 7.26 28.88
C LYS A 150 -8.81 6.41 29.49
N GLU A 151 -9.18 5.23 29.99
CA GLU A 151 -8.31 4.25 30.63
C GLU A 151 -7.31 3.62 29.67
N SER A 152 -7.58 3.68 28.36
CA SER A 152 -6.71 3.13 27.30
C SER A 152 -5.47 3.98 27.01
N LEU A 153 -5.39 5.20 27.57
CA LEU A 153 -4.26 6.13 27.38
C LEU A 153 -3.89 6.35 25.90
N GLU A 154 -4.92 6.57 25.07
CA GLU A 154 -4.80 6.83 23.61
C GLU A 154 -4.20 5.67 22.81
N LYS A 155 -4.14 4.44 23.35
CA LYS A 155 -3.53 3.28 22.70
C LYS A 155 -4.52 2.12 22.57
N PHE A 156 -4.38 1.37 21.48
CA PHE A 156 -5.17 0.17 21.26
C PHE A 156 -4.48 -0.78 20.27
N ASN A 157 -4.90 -2.04 20.24
CA ASN A 157 -4.60 -2.98 19.17
C ASN A 157 -5.85 -3.30 18.36
N ILE A 158 -5.62 -3.69 17.10
CA ILE A 158 -6.70 -4.06 16.19
C ILE A 158 -7.14 -5.48 16.52
N SER A 159 -8.41 -5.68 16.89
CA SER A 159 -9.03 -7.00 16.92
C SER A 159 -9.47 -7.41 15.52
N ALA A 160 -10.17 -6.52 14.80
CA ALA A 160 -10.54 -6.70 13.40
C ALA A 160 -10.53 -5.33 12.67
N LEU A 161 -10.17 -5.34 11.40
CA LEU A 161 -10.12 -4.16 10.53
C LEU A 161 -10.85 -4.46 9.23
N GLU A 162 -11.83 -3.63 8.90
CA GLU A 162 -12.55 -3.73 7.65
C GLU A 162 -12.59 -2.39 6.93
N VAL A 163 -12.59 -2.43 5.60
CA VAL A 163 -12.80 -1.25 4.78
C VAL A 163 -13.86 -1.53 3.74
N TRP A 164 -14.82 -0.62 3.62
CA TRP A 164 -15.99 -0.76 2.76
C TRP A 164 -16.11 0.45 1.84
N GLY A 165 -16.25 0.19 0.54
CA GLY A 165 -16.67 1.19 -0.45
C GLY A 165 -18.17 1.46 -0.33
N VAL A 166 -18.55 2.74 -0.34
CA VAL A 166 -19.93 3.20 -0.15
C VAL A 166 -20.29 4.23 -1.23
N GLY A 167 -21.50 4.80 -1.17
CA GLY A 167 -21.93 5.84 -2.13
C GLY A 167 -22.66 5.31 -3.38
N GLY A 168 -23.01 4.02 -3.39
CA GLY A 168 -23.83 3.41 -4.43
C GLY A 168 -23.07 2.64 -5.49
N ASP A 169 -23.77 1.71 -6.14
CA ASP A 169 -23.18 0.73 -7.05
C ASP A 169 -22.41 1.39 -8.20
N GLU A 170 -22.93 2.48 -8.79
CA GLU A 170 -22.24 3.21 -9.86
C GLU A 170 -20.94 3.87 -9.37
N SER A 171 -20.99 4.60 -8.24
CA SER A 171 -19.81 5.23 -7.65
C SER A 171 -18.76 4.18 -7.26
N ILE A 172 -19.21 3.05 -6.70
CA ILE A 172 -18.34 1.94 -6.32
C ILE A 172 -17.70 1.32 -7.57
N MET A 173 -18.48 1.07 -8.63
CA MET A 173 -17.99 0.47 -9.88
C MET A 173 -16.93 1.36 -10.54
N GLN A 174 -17.22 2.66 -10.67
CA GLN A 174 -16.26 3.64 -11.21
C GLN A 174 -14.97 3.67 -10.38
N ALA A 175 -15.08 3.63 -9.04
CA ALA A 175 -13.93 3.61 -8.15
C ALA A 175 -13.11 2.32 -8.24
N LEU A 176 -13.77 1.17 -8.47
CA LEU A 176 -13.10 -0.10 -8.70
C LEU A 176 -12.35 -0.12 -10.05
N HIS A 177 -12.92 0.46 -11.10
CA HIS A 177 -12.24 0.63 -12.39
C HIS A 177 -11.01 1.53 -12.24
N ALA A 178 -11.14 2.69 -11.59
CA ALA A 178 -10.00 3.57 -11.32
C ALA A 178 -8.88 2.86 -10.53
N ARG A 179 -9.24 1.99 -9.58
CA ARG A 179 -8.29 1.14 -8.86
C ARG A 179 -7.59 0.13 -9.77
N ALA A 180 -8.31 -0.47 -10.72
CA ALA A 180 -7.73 -1.39 -11.69
C ALA A 180 -6.72 -0.66 -12.60
N ASP A 181 -7.09 0.50 -13.14
CA ASP A 181 -6.22 1.35 -13.96
C ASP A 181 -4.96 1.78 -13.18
N TYR A 182 -5.12 2.17 -11.92
CA TYR A 182 -4.00 2.52 -11.04
C TYR A 182 -3.02 1.36 -10.86
N ARG A 183 -3.53 0.13 -10.68
CA ARG A 183 -2.70 -1.08 -10.54
C ARG A 183 -1.95 -1.39 -11.82
N GLU A 184 -2.61 -1.31 -12.97
CA GLU A 184 -1.98 -1.54 -14.28
C GLU A 184 -0.88 -0.50 -14.55
N TYR A 185 -1.18 0.78 -14.32
CA TYR A 185 -0.20 1.86 -14.44
C TYR A 185 1.01 1.66 -13.52
N THR A 186 0.77 1.32 -12.25
CA THR A 186 1.85 1.10 -11.28
C THR A 186 2.70 -0.11 -11.65
N SER A 187 2.08 -1.22 -12.07
CA SER A 187 2.77 -2.43 -12.53
C SER A 187 3.62 -2.18 -13.77
N SER A 188 3.08 -1.47 -14.77
CA SER A 188 3.81 -1.12 -15.99
C SER A 188 5.00 -0.20 -15.71
N THR A 189 4.85 0.75 -14.79
CA THR A 189 5.92 1.65 -14.35
C THR A 189 7.01 0.88 -13.61
N LEU A 190 6.64 -0.04 -12.71
CA LEU A 190 7.57 -0.91 -12.00
C LEU A 190 8.34 -1.83 -12.97
N ASN A 191 7.67 -2.42 -13.96
CA ASN A 191 8.32 -3.26 -14.96
C ASN A 191 9.33 -2.46 -15.81
N LYS A 192 8.97 -1.25 -16.24
CA LYS A 192 9.91 -0.35 -16.94
C LYS A 192 11.13 -0.03 -16.08
N ALA A 193 10.93 0.26 -14.79
CA ALA A 193 12.02 0.55 -13.86
C ALA A 193 12.94 -0.66 -13.66
N ARG A 194 12.39 -1.87 -13.49
CA ARG A 194 13.17 -3.13 -13.38
C ARG A 194 14.03 -3.38 -14.62
N VAL A 195 13.46 -3.23 -15.82
CA VAL A 195 14.20 -3.38 -17.08
C VAL A 195 15.36 -2.39 -17.18
N VAL A 196 15.20 -1.16 -16.69
CA VAL A 196 16.28 -0.15 -16.68
C VAL A 196 17.38 -0.54 -15.68
N ILE A 197 17.01 -1.02 -14.49
CA ILE A 197 17.97 -1.48 -13.48
C ILE A 197 18.75 -2.70 -13.98
N ASP A 198 18.08 -3.71 -14.53
CA ASP A 198 18.71 -4.92 -15.08
C ASP A 198 19.67 -4.56 -16.22
N LYS A 199 19.28 -3.62 -17.10
CA LYS A 199 20.18 -3.12 -18.15
C LYS A 199 21.42 -2.43 -17.58
N LYS A 200 21.27 -1.62 -16.53
CA LYS A 200 22.40 -0.95 -15.89
C LYS A 200 23.34 -1.97 -15.25
N GLN A 201 22.79 -2.93 -14.51
CA GLN A 201 23.56 -4.00 -13.89
C GLN A 201 24.29 -4.85 -14.95
N PHE A 202 23.65 -5.19 -16.06
CA PHE A 202 24.29 -5.89 -17.17
C PHE A 202 25.47 -5.11 -17.76
N VAL A 203 25.35 -3.79 -17.92
CA VAL A 203 26.45 -2.94 -18.38
C VAL A 203 27.59 -2.91 -17.36
N ASP A 204 27.28 -2.82 -16.07
CA ASP A 204 28.28 -2.86 -14.99
C ASP A 204 28.99 -4.23 -14.93
N ASP A 205 28.27 -5.34 -15.14
CA ASP A 205 28.82 -6.70 -15.24
C ASP A 205 29.71 -6.90 -16.47
N LEU A 206 29.37 -6.24 -17.59
CA LEU A 206 30.21 -6.22 -18.81
C LEU A 206 31.49 -5.41 -18.58
N ALA A 207 31.38 -4.23 -17.95
CA ALA A 207 32.51 -3.35 -17.66
C ALA A 207 33.46 -3.93 -16.61
N SER A 208 32.94 -4.67 -15.63
CA SER A 208 33.73 -5.37 -14.61
C SER A 208 34.36 -6.68 -15.13
N GLY A 209 34.05 -7.10 -16.35
CA GLY A 209 34.60 -8.32 -16.96
C GLY A 209 33.99 -9.63 -16.45
N ILE A 210 32.92 -9.56 -15.64
CA ILE A 210 32.23 -10.75 -15.10
C ILE A 210 31.58 -11.55 -16.23
N VAL A 211 30.94 -10.86 -17.19
CA VAL A 211 30.29 -11.49 -18.37
C VAL A 211 31.30 -12.20 -19.28
N TYR A 212 32.56 -11.75 -19.31
CA TYR A 212 33.61 -12.35 -20.13
C TYR A 212 33.96 -13.78 -19.66
N ASN A 213 33.90 -14.09 -18.37
CA ASN A 213 34.33 -15.41 -17.89
C ASN A 213 33.36 -16.54 -18.26
N THR A 214 32.04 -16.33 -18.21
CA THR A 214 31.06 -17.43 -18.40
C THR A 214 30.76 -17.71 -19.88
N LEU A 215 30.74 -16.67 -20.72
CA LEU A 215 30.51 -16.83 -22.18
C LEU A 215 31.73 -17.36 -22.93
N TYR A 216 32.96 -17.05 -22.47
CA TYR A 216 34.18 -17.57 -23.08
C TYR A 216 34.59 -18.94 -22.56
N GLN A 217 34.21 -19.35 -21.34
CA GLN A 217 34.47 -20.72 -20.85
C GLN A 217 33.83 -21.78 -21.76
N HIS A 218 32.60 -21.57 -22.23
CA HIS A 218 32.01 -22.48 -23.22
C HIS A 218 32.68 -22.44 -24.60
N ARG A 219 33.25 -21.29 -24.99
CA ARG A 219 33.96 -21.12 -26.28
C ARG A 219 35.35 -21.75 -26.26
N GLU A 220 36.03 -21.70 -25.12
CA GLU A 220 37.34 -22.32 -24.88
C GLU A 220 37.20 -23.85 -24.70
N GLU A 221 36.14 -24.35 -24.05
CA GLU A 221 35.84 -25.79 -23.96
C GLU A 221 35.53 -26.45 -25.32
N ALA A 222 35.00 -25.67 -26.29
CA ALA A 222 34.83 -26.13 -27.67
C ALA A 222 36.16 -26.16 -28.46
N ARG A 223 37.17 -25.42 -28.01
CA ARG A 223 38.46 -25.22 -28.71
C ARG A 223 39.46 -26.36 -28.54
N GLY A 224 39.10 -27.41 -27.81
CA GLY A 224 39.95 -28.58 -27.51
C GLY A 224 39.40 -29.94 -27.95
N ARG A 225 38.26 -30.01 -28.67
CA ARG A 225 37.78 -31.28 -29.23
C ARG A 225 38.54 -31.57 -30.53
N GLN A 226 39.16 -32.75 -30.64
CA GLN A 226 39.99 -33.18 -31.78
C GLN A 226 39.24 -33.22 -33.14
N GLU A 227 37.93 -33.04 -33.15
CA GLU A 227 37.05 -33.16 -34.31
C GLU A 227 36.87 -31.85 -35.11
N PHE A 228 37.44 -30.73 -34.65
CA PHE A 228 37.26 -29.42 -35.29
C PHE A 228 38.59 -28.86 -35.81
N ARG A 229 38.70 -28.65 -37.12
CA ARG A 229 39.80 -27.89 -37.73
C ARG A 229 39.32 -26.51 -38.19
N VAL A 230 40.20 -25.52 -38.06
CA VAL A 230 39.95 -24.14 -38.52
C VAL A 230 39.98 -24.11 -40.05
N ASP A 231 38.94 -23.54 -40.68
CA ASP A 231 38.89 -23.28 -42.12
C ASP A 231 39.41 -21.88 -42.42
N ASP A 232 40.66 -21.82 -42.85
CA ASP A 232 41.37 -20.58 -43.18
C ASP A 232 40.81 -19.85 -44.40
N ARG A 233 39.89 -20.46 -45.17
CA ARG A 233 39.28 -19.84 -46.35
C ARG A 233 38.00 -19.04 -46.07
N HIS A 234 37.26 -19.39 -45.01
CA HIS A 234 35.96 -18.75 -44.70
C HIS A 234 35.85 -18.23 -43.26
N GLY A 235 36.90 -18.35 -42.45
CA GLY A 235 36.93 -17.82 -41.08
C GLY A 235 36.02 -18.59 -40.10
N GLY A 236 35.85 -19.90 -40.31
CA GLY A 236 34.98 -20.78 -39.51
C GLY A 236 35.65 -22.10 -39.10
N TYR A 237 34.87 -23.08 -38.63
CA TYR A 237 35.33 -24.42 -38.26
C TYR A 237 34.65 -25.50 -39.11
N VAL A 238 35.37 -26.58 -39.41
CA VAL A 238 34.86 -27.76 -40.13
C VAL A 238 34.90 -28.98 -39.21
N ILE A 239 33.86 -29.80 -39.29
CA ILE A 239 33.73 -31.08 -38.58
C ILE A 239 34.00 -32.19 -39.61
N ASP A 240 35.03 -33.00 -39.38
CA ASP A 240 35.24 -34.20 -40.19
C ASP A 240 34.25 -35.28 -39.73
N ARG A 241 33.39 -35.73 -40.66
CA ARG A 241 32.58 -36.93 -40.47
C ARG A 241 33.29 -38.08 -41.17
N GLU A 242 33.60 -39.15 -40.44
CA GLU A 242 34.04 -40.43 -41.01
C GLU A 242 33.03 -40.96 -42.04
#